data_AF-A0A3Q9IG87-F1
#
_entry.id   AF-A0A3Q9IG87-F1
#
_cell.length_a   1.000
_cell.length_b   1.000
_cell.length_c   1.000
_cell.angle_alpha   90.00
_cell.angle_beta   90.00
_cell.angle_gamma   90.00
#
_symmetry.space_group_name_H-M   'P 1'
#
loop_
_entity.id
_entity.type
_entity.pdbx_description
1 polymer ?
#
loop_
_entity_poly.entity_id
_entity_poly.type
_entity_poly.pdbx_seq_one_letter_code
_entity_poly.pdbx_strand_id
1 'polypeptide(L)'
;MKEDFPPGWADLRYPWIRAELIAYLEEIATPDPRPIWRAEAQQGLISDVDQVMHFFFDDHDFDEKAVGVYLFDTAEVALVQSVKYALDRLVQKLPHGGNDEYVTDPLWKAVTASASAAYDAISARAAEGR
;
A
#
# COMPACT_ATOMS: atom_id res chain seq x y z
N MET A 1 21.11 -1.94 -7.23
CA MET A 1 20.73 -1.49 -8.59
C MET A 1 20.22 -0.07 -8.45
N LYS A 2 20.61 0.86 -9.33
CA LYS A 2 19.75 2.04 -9.53
C LYS A 2 18.58 1.51 -10.36
N GLU A 3 17.45 1.28 -9.71
CA GLU A 3 16.21 1.07 -10.44
C GLU A 3 15.93 2.37 -11.21
N ASP A 4 15.65 2.25 -12.51
CA ASP A 4 15.25 3.38 -13.34
C ASP A 4 13.79 3.72 -13.00
N PHE A 5 13.60 4.50 -11.93
CA PHE A 5 12.28 4.97 -11.51
C PHE A 5 11.67 5.92 -12.54
N PRO A 6 10.33 6.07 -12.56
CA PRO A 6 9.67 7.03 -13.43
C PRO A 6 10.24 8.46 -13.29
N PRO A 7 10.23 9.26 -14.37
CA PRO A 7 10.61 10.67 -14.31
C PRO A 7 9.87 11.42 -13.19
N GLY A 8 10.58 12.30 -12.47
CA GLY A 8 10.03 13.04 -11.31
C GLY A 8 10.19 12.34 -9.97
N TRP A 9 10.47 11.03 -9.93
CA TRP A 9 10.74 10.33 -8.66
C TRP A 9 12.14 10.60 -8.11
N ALA A 10 13.04 11.18 -8.92
CA ALA A 10 14.38 11.57 -8.48
C ALA A 10 14.35 12.64 -7.37
N ASP A 11 13.24 13.37 -7.22
CA ASP A 11 13.05 14.36 -6.16
C ASP A 11 12.70 13.71 -4.80
N LEU A 12 12.37 12.42 -4.80
CA LEU A 12 12.15 11.66 -3.58
C LEU A 12 13.47 11.12 -3.04
N ARG A 13 13.63 11.18 -1.72
CA ARG A 13 14.80 10.61 -1.05
C ARG A 13 14.87 9.08 -1.20
N TYR A 14 13.72 8.41 -1.12
CA TYR A 14 13.56 6.95 -1.10
C TYR A 14 12.50 6.49 -2.11
N PRO A 15 12.77 6.58 -3.42
CA PRO A 15 11.81 6.23 -4.47
C PRO A 15 11.44 4.73 -4.50
N TRP A 16 12.26 3.83 -3.96
CA TRP A 16 11.92 2.41 -3.84
C TRP A 16 10.77 2.18 -2.83
N ILE A 17 10.71 2.92 -1.72
CA ILE A 17 9.60 2.84 -0.76
C ILE A 17 8.29 3.27 -1.43
N ARG A 18 8.35 4.25 -2.35
CA ARG A 18 7.19 4.61 -3.17
C ARG A 18 6.77 3.48 -4.10
N ALA A 19 7.72 2.79 -4.73
CA ALA A 19 7.43 1.64 -5.57
C ALA A 19 6.76 0.52 -4.76
N GLU A 20 7.30 0.21 -3.58
CA GLU A 20 6.72 -0.77 -2.64
C GLU A 20 5.31 -0.37 -2.20
N LEU A 21 5.10 0.90 -1.84
CA LEU A 21 3.78 1.42 -1.50
C LEU A 21 2.78 1.20 -2.64
N ILE A 22 3.15 1.54 -3.88
CA ILE A 22 2.27 1.36 -5.03
C ILE A 22 1.95 -0.12 -5.25
N ALA A 23 2.92 -1.02 -5.08
CA ALA A 23 2.70 -2.45 -5.22
C ALA A 23 1.70 -2.98 -4.18
N TYR A 24 1.88 -2.62 -2.90
CA TYR A 24 0.93 -3.00 -1.85
C TYR A 24 -0.46 -2.39 -2.06
N LEU A 25 -0.54 -1.14 -2.52
CA LEU A 25 -1.82 -0.51 -2.85
C LEU A 25 -2.53 -1.24 -4.00
N GLU A 26 -1.81 -1.63 -5.04
CA GLU A 26 -2.35 -2.38 -6.19
C GLU A 26 -2.92 -3.73 -5.73
N GLU A 27 -2.17 -4.43 -4.91
CA GLU A 27 -2.52 -5.75 -4.40
C GLU A 27 -3.82 -5.69 -3.60
N ILE A 28 -3.91 -4.81 -2.59
CA ILE A 28 -5.09 -4.73 -1.72
C ILE A 28 -6.25 -3.94 -2.33
N ALA A 29 -6.03 -3.25 -3.45
CA ALA A 29 -7.09 -2.75 -4.33
C ALA A 29 -7.81 -3.89 -5.08
N THR A 30 -7.29 -5.11 -5.07
CA THR A 30 -7.99 -6.28 -5.60
C THR A 30 -9.04 -6.77 -4.60
N PRO A 31 -10.29 -7.09 -5.02
CA PRO A 31 -11.32 -7.60 -4.11
C PRO A 31 -10.94 -8.87 -3.35
N ASP A 32 -10.11 -9.72 -3.96
CA ASP A 32 -9.51 -10.89 -3.33
C ASP A 32 -8.03 -10.98 -3.72
N PRO A 33 -7.09 -10.51 -2.87
CA PRO A 33 -5.65 -10.55 -3.15
C PRO A 33 -5.03 -11.93 -2.91
N ARG A 34 -5.73 -12.86 -2.26
CA ARG A 34 -5.15 -14.16 -1.86
C ARG A 34 -4.59 -14.99 -3.03
N PRO A 35 -5.16 -14.97 -4.26
CA PRO A 35 -4.52 -15.60 -5.41
C PRO A 35 -3.14 -15.00 -5.74
N ILE A 36 -2.95 -13.69 -5.59
CA ILE A 36 -1.67 -12.99 -5.80
C ILE A 36 -0.68 -13.49 -4.74
N TRP A 37 -1.05 -13.39 -3.47
CA TRP A 37 -0.23 -13.87 -2.33
C TRP A 37 0.21 -15.32 -2.49
N ARG A 38 -0.72 -16.22 -2.89
CA ARG A 38 -0.39 -17.63 -3.14
C ARG A 38 0.59 -17.81 -4.30
N ALA A 39 0.46 -17.04 -5.37
CA ALA A 39 1.36 -17.14 -6.53
C ALA A 39 2.76 -16.62 -6.20
N GLU A 40 2.87 -15.60 -5.36
CA GLU A 40 4.14 -15.05 -4.87
C GLU A 40 4.80 -16.00 -3.86
N ALA A 41 4.03 -16.57 -2.93
CA ALA A 41 4.51 -17.59 -2.02
C ALA A 41 5.06 -18.82 -2.75
N GLN A 42 4.45 -19.23 -3.87
CA GLN A 42 4.96 -20.31 -4.73
C GLN A 42 6.30 -19.97 -5.39
N GLN A 43 6.64 -18.69 -5.51
CA GLN A 43 7.93 -18.21 -6.01
C GLN A 43 8.95 -18.00 -4.88
N GLY A 44 8.59 -18.35 -3.64
CA GLY A 44 9.46 -18.21 -2.47
C GLY A 44 9.46 -16.80 -1.87
N LEU A 45 8.51 -15.94 -2.27
CA LEU A 45 8.32 -14.62 -1.66
C LEU A 45 7.48 -14.76 -0.38
N ILE A 46 7.70 -13.87 0.58
CA ILE A 46 6.81 -13.71 1.74
C ILE A 46 5.75 -12.71 1.33
N SER A 47 4.51 -13.18 1.17
CA SER A 47 3.39 -12.36 0.69
C SER A 47 2.09 -12.86 1.31
N ASP A 48 1.50 -12.01 2.13
CA ASP A 48 0.27 -12.22 2.87
C ASP A 48 -0.20 -10.90 3.50
N VAL A 49 -1.35 -10.96 4.18
CA VAL A 49 -1.90 -9.80 4.89
C VAL A 49 -0.98 -9.32 6.02
N ASP A 50 -0.15 -10.18 6.62
CA ASP A 50 0.74 -9.76 7.69
C ASP A 50 1.86 -8.85 7.13
N GLN A 51 2.40 -9.16 5.95
CA GLN A 51 3.33 -8.27 5.25
C GLN A 51 2.69 -6.92 4.91
N VAL A 52 1.43 -6.91 4.46
CA VAL A 52 0.68 -5.67 4.25
C VAL A 52 0.60 -4.87 5.56
N MET A 53 0.24 -5.50 6.67
CA MET A 53 0.13 -4.82 7.96
C MET A 53 1.48 -4.28 8.45
N HIS A 54 2.55 -5.06 8.34
CA HIS A 54 3.90 -4.61 8.68
C HIS A 54 4.31 -3.38 7.86
N PHE A 55 4.09 -3.40 6.56
CA PHE A 55 4.42 -2.26 5.70
C PHE A 55 3.66 -0.99 6.10
N PHE A 56 2.35 -1.10 6.35
CA PHE A 56 1.51 0.07 6.65
C PHE A 56 1.64 0.58 8.09
N PHE A 57 1.98 -0.26 9.07
CA PHE A 57 1.96 0.10 10.48
C PHE A 57 3.33 0.11 11.17
N ASP A 58 4.27 -0.74 10.76
CA ASP A 58 5.53 -0.94 11.48
C ASP A 58 6.74 -0.37 10.73
N ASP A 59 6.83 -0.60 9.42
CA ASP A 59 8.02 -0.27 8.64
C ASP A 59 8.12 1.22 8.32
N HIS A 60 6.97 1.88 8.12
CA HIS A 60 6.91 3.25 7.61
C HIS A 60 5.87 4.14 8.27
N ASP A 61 6.31 5.35 8.64
CA ASP A 61 5.45 6.44 9.11
C ASP A 61 4.88 7.26 7.95
N PHE A 62 3.67 6.93 7.50
CA PHE A 62 2.96 7.70 6.47
C PHE A 62 2.35 9.02 6.98
N ASP A 63 3.12 9.83 7.71
CA ASP A 63 2.73 11.16 8.20
C ASP A 63 3.28 12.29 7.29
N GLU A 64 3.11 13.56 7.69
CA GLU A 64 3.60 14.69 6.89
C GLU A 64 5.13 14.68 6.66
N LYS A 65 5.91 13.97 7.49
CA LYS A 65 7.37 13.84 7.30
C LYS A 65 7.72 12.91 6.14
N ALA A 66 6.77 12.12 5.64
CA ALA A 66 6.95 11.31 4.43
C ALA A 66 7.04 12.16 3.15
N VAL A 67 6.60 13.42 3.19
CA VAL A 67 6.63 14.35 2.05
C VAL A 67 8.07 14.69 1.67
N GLY A 68 8.39 14.52 0.38
CA GLY A 68 9.75 14.61 -0.16
C GLY A 68 10.64 13.39 0.16
N VAL A 69 10.17 12.46 1.00
CA VAL A 69 10.90 11.24 1.35
C VAL A 69 10.47 10.10 0.43
N TYR A 70 9.19 9.74 0.43
CA TYR A 70 8.60 8.75 -0.48
C TYR A 70 7.16 9.11 -0.93
N LEU A 71 6.60 10.19 -0.39
CA LEU A 71 5.38 10.84 -0.88
C LEU A 71 5.70 12.23 -1.42
N PHE A 72 4.93 12.73 -2.37
CA PHE A 72 5.17 14.05 -2.99
C PHE A 72 4.54 15.20 -2.22
N ASP A 73 3.38 14.99 -1.59
CA ASP A 73 2.66 16.03 -0.87
C ASP A 73 1.69 15.47 0.17
N THR A 74 1.03 16.39 0.88
CA THR A 74 0.05 16.07 1.92
C THR A 74 -1.23 15.43 1.39
N ALA A 75 -1.52 15.54 0.09
CA ALA A 75 -2.69 14.87 -0.49
C ALA A 75 -2.43 13.35 -0.61
N GLU A 76 -1.22 12.96 -0.99
CA GLU A 76 -0.80 11.55 -0.96
C GLU A 76 -0.78 11.00 0.47
N VAL A 77 -0.32 11.80 1.45
CA VAL A 77 -0.40 11.42 2.88
C VAL A 77 -1.83 11.11 3.28
N ALA A 78 -2.80 11.97 2.94
CA ALA A 78 -4.20 11.78 3.30
C ALA A 78 -4.82 10.52 2.67
N LEU A 79 -4.43 10.19 1.44
CA LEU A 79 -4.85 8.96 0.75
C LEU A 79 -4.33 7.72 1.48
N VAL A 80 -3.04 7.68 1.80
CA VAL A 80 -2.44 6.54 2.52
C VAL A 80 -3.01 6.42 3.93
N GLN A 81 -3.25 7.53 4.62
CA GLN A 81 -3.92 7.53 5.93
C GLN A 81 -5.34 6.96 5.87
N SER A 82 -6.06 7.18 4.77
CA SER A 82 -7.38 6.58 4.57
C SER A 82 -7.31 5.05 4.45
N VAL A 83 -6.26 4.53 3.79
CA VAL A 83 -5.99 3.09 3.71
C VAL A 83 -5.65 2.53 5.09
N LYS A 84 -4.71 3.18 5.81
CA LYS A 84 -4.35 2.79 7.18
C LYS A 84 -5.56 2.75 8.11
N TYR A 85 -6.45 3.73 8.02
CA TYR A 85 -7.67 3.76 8.82
C TYR A 85 -8.61 2.58 8.50
N ALA A 86 -8.75 2.21 7.23
CA ALA A 86 -9.56 1.05 6.84
C ALA A 86 -8.97 -0.27 7.36
N LEU A 87 -7.64 -0.43 7.25
CA LEU A 87 -6.91 -1.59 7.77
C LEU A 87 -6.98 -1.67 9.30
N ASP A 88 -6.79 -0.56 10.02
CA ASP A 88 -6.86 -0.50 11.48
C ASP A 88 -8.22 -0.96 12.00
N ARG A 89 -9.31 -0.58 11.32
CA ARG A 89 -10.66 -1.07 11.67
C ARG A 89 -10.82 -2.58 11.52
N LEU A 90 -10.15 -3.20 10.54
CA LEU A 90 -10.13 -4.65 10.41
C LEU A 90 -9.33 -5.29 11.54
N VAL A 91 -8.12 -4.79 11.81
CA VAL A 91 -7.24 -5.30 12.88
C VAL A 91 -7.94 -5.21 14.24
N GLN A 92 -8.59 -4.08 14.55
CA GLN A 92 -9.35 -3.92 15.80
C GLN A 92 -10.52 -4.90 15.91
N LYS A 93 -11.16 -5.24 14.79
CA LYS A 93 -12.27 -6.21 14.76
C LYS A 93 -11.79 -7.66 14.84
N LEU A 94 -10.69 -7.97 14.17
CA LEU A 94 -10.13 -9.30 13.99
C LEU A 94 -8.65 -9.31 14.39
N PRO A 95 -8.31 -9.11 15.67
CA PRO A 95 -6.92 -8.92 16.13
C PRO A 95 -6.00 -10.13 15.90
N HIS A 96 -6.57 -11.28 15.54
CA HIS A 96 -5.86 -12.51 15.21
C HIS A 96 -6.34 -13.11 13.87
N GLY A 97 -6.96 -12.28 13.02
CA GLY A 97 -7.39 -12.71 11.69
C GLY A 97 -6.19 -12.98 10.79
N GLY A 98 -6.29 -14.00 9.94
CA GLY A 98 -5.34 -14.23 8.86
C GLY A 98 -5.91 -13.78 7.53
N ASN A 99 -5.25 -14.21 6.44
CA ASN A 99 -5.64 -13.88 5.07
C ASN A 99 -7.13 -14.10 4.78
N ASP A 100 -7.67 -15.24 5.20
CA ASP A 100 -9.06 -15.60 4.90
C ASP A 100 -10.06 -14.81 5.75
N GLU A 101 -9.80 -14.66 7.05
CA GLU A 101 -10.68 -13.90 7.96
C GLU A 101 -10.76 -12.43 7.55
N TYR A 102 -9.63 -11.80 7.20
CA TYR A 102 -9.64 -10.40 6.78
C TYR A 102 -10.32 -10.21 5.44
N VAL A 103 -9.95 -10.98 4.41
CA VAL A 103 -10.46 -10.76 3.03
C VAL A 103 -11.94 -11.09 2.90
N THR A 104 -12.46 -12.02 3.70
CA THR A 104 -13.90 -12.34 3.71
C THR A 104 -14.74 -11.40 4.56
N ASP A 105 -14.12 -10.56 5.40
CA ASP A 105 -14.86 -9.61 6.23
C ASP A 105 -15.48 -8.50 5.38
N PRO A 106 -16.74 -8.09 5.64
CA PRO A 106 -17.36 -6.98 4.91
C PRO A 106 -16.58 -5.66 4.96
N LEU A 107 -15.76 -5.43 5.99
CA LEU A 107 -14.91 -4.25 6.10
C LEU A 107 -13.76 -4.25 5.08
N TRP A 108 -13.38 -5.41 4.51
CA TRP A 108 -12.38 -5.49 3.44
C TRP A 108 -12.73 -4.62 2.23
N LYS A 109 -14.02 -4.48 1.93
CA LYS A 109 -14.50 -3.59 0.85
C LYS A 109 -14.05 -2.15 1.04
N ALA A 110 -13.96 -1.67 2.28
CA ALA A 110 -13.48 -0.32 2.56
C ALA A 110 -11.96 -0.20 2.32
N VAL A 111 -11.19 -1.24 2.67
CA VAL A 111 -9.76 -1.34 2.34
C VAL A 111 -9.58 -1.25 0.84
N THR A 112 -10.22 -2.14 0.07
CA THR A 112 -10.13 -2.17 -1.38
C THR A 112 -10.52 -0.83 -2.02
N ALA A 113 -11.60 -0.19 -1.57
CA ALA A 113 -12.02 1.10 -2.10
C ALA A 113 -10.99 2.22 -1.79
N SER A 114 -10.47 2.27 -0.56
CA SER A 114 -9.45 3.27 -0.19
C SER A 114 -8.12 3.04 -0.92
N ALA A 115 -7.72 1.78 -1.06
CA ALA A 115 -6.49 1.39 -1.73
C ALA A 115 -6.55 1.66 -3.23
N SER A 116 -7.68 1.37 -3.89
CA SER A 116 -7.89 1.73 -5.30
C SER A 116 -7.78 3.24 -5.50
N ALA A 117 -8.41 4.06 -4.65
CA ALA A 117 -8.31 5.51 -4.75
C ALA A 117 -6.87 6.03 -4.55
N ALA A 118 -6.14 5.46 -3.59
CA ALA A 118 -4.75 5.79 -3.35
C ALA A 118 -3.84 5.33 -4.50
N TYR A 119 -4.01 4.10 -4.97
CA TYR A 119 -3.27 3.54 -6.10
C TYR A 119 -3.45 4.40 -7.35
N ASP A 120 -4.69 4.70 -7.74
CA ASP A 120 -4.99 5.49 -8.94
C ASP A 120 -4.32 6.87 -8.89
N ALA A 121 -4.42 7.56 -7.75
CA ALA A 121 -3.86 8.91 -7.60
C ALA A 121 -2.31 8.91 -7.53
N ILE A 122 -1.72 8.00 -6.76
CA ILE A 122 -0.27 7.95 -6.50
C ILE A 122 0.48 7.39 -7.71
N SER A 123 -0.07 6.37 -8.38
CA SER A 123 0.54 5.79 -9.59
C SER A 123 0.43 6.74 -10.80
N ALA A 124 -0.70 7.44 -10.98
CA ALA A 124 -0.87 8.38 -12.09
C ALA A 124 0.11 9.56 -12.04
N ARG A 125 0.54 9.97 -10.84
CA ARG A 125 1.51 11.06 -10.67
C ARG A 125 2.91 10.73 -11.21
N ALA A 126 3.19 9.46 -11.50
CA ALA A 126 4.38 9.06 -12.26
C ALA A 126 4.37 9.56 -13.72
N ALA A 127 3.22 9.97 -14.26
CA ALA A 127 3.07 10.44 -15.65
C ALA A 127 3.14 11.97 -15.80
N GLU A 128 2.96 12.73 -14.71
CA GLU A 128 2.91 14.19 -14.74
C GLU A 128 4.22 14.81 -14.24
N GLY A 129 5.31 14.57 -14.98
CA GLY A 129 6.51 15.38 -14.82
C GLY A 129 6.24 16.81 -15.29
N ARG A 130 6.30 17.78 -14.37
CA ARG A 130 6.46 19.20 -14.70
C ARG A 130 7.49 19.86 -13.81
#